data_AF-A0A2T4D9T5-F1
#
_entry.id   AF-A0A2T4D9T5-F1
#
_cell.length_a   1.000
_cell.length_b   1.000
_cell.length_c   1.000
_cell.angle_alpha   90.00
_cell.angle_beta   90.00
_cell.angle_gamma   90.00
#
_symmetry.space_group_name_H-M   'P 1'
#
loop_
_entity.id
_entity.type
_entity.pdbx_description
1 polymer ?
#
loop_
_entity_poly.entity_id
_entity_poly.type
_entity_poly.pdbx_seq_one_letter_code
_entity_poly.pdbx_strand_id
1 'polypeptide(L)'
;RWRAEDVTTLRRTIVNELTHGYRLLSKMAREHGQRAAISANDINLLGRKLYAAFQRKAGKIEQINPGLAPSLAEENLAFHHQSEQGAGADGWLLYRDLEDPADAFWKPVIRRSGNLAELMVWCYCNGLLTRSTRLNVRSGTSIASVSELREMLDALSAFLPFPIAPAEREALS
;
A
#
# COMPACT_ATOMS: atom_id res chain seq x y z
N ARG A 1 17.17 7.71 -3.32
CA ARG A 1 15.80 7.95 -2.78
C ARG A 1 15.01 6.66 -2.99
N TRP A 2 14.30 6.18 -1.97
CA TRP A 2 13.44 5.00 -2.09
C TRP A 2 12.22 5.31 -2.95
N ARG A 3 11.78 4.34 -3.75
CA ARG A 3 10.56 4.43 -4.58
C ARG A 3 9.54 3.40 -4.12
N ALA A 4 8.26 3.68 -4.35
CA ALA A 4 7.17 2.76 -4.00
C ALA A 4 7.34 1.38 -4.64
N GLU A 5 7.87 1.33 -5.87
CA GLU A 5 8.16 0.13 -6.63
C GLU A 5 9.28 -0.71 -5.98
N ASP A 6 10.36 -0.05 -5.54
CA ASP A 6 11.48 -0.68 -4.84
C ASP A 6 11.02 -1.26 -3.50
N VAL A 7 10.27 -0.47 -2.72
CA VAL A 7 9.76 -0.89 -1.41
C VAL A 7 8.73 -2.01 -1.54
N THR A 8 7.91 -1.99 -2.59
CA THR A 8 6.99 -3.11 -2.90
C THR A 8 7.76 -4.40 -3.18
N THR A 9 8.86 -4.31 -3.93
CA THR A 9 9.72 -5.46 -4.22
C THR A 9 10.39 -5.99 -2.96
N LEU A 10 11.00 -5.11 -2.16
CA LEU A 10 11.61 -5.46 -0.88
C LEU A 10 10.60 -6.11 0.06
N ARG A 11 9.38 -5.54 0.18
CA ARG A 11 8.31 -6.09 1.00
C ARG A 11 7.96 -7.52 0.60
N ARG A 12 7.88 -7.82 -0.70
CA ARG A 12 7.60 -9.19 -1.17
C ARG A 12 8.68 -10.16 -0.71
N THR A 13 9.95 -9.78 -0.81
CA THR A 13 11.06 -10.60 -0.31
C THR A 13 10.94 -10.85 1.19
N ILE A 14 10.70 -9.81 1.99
CA ILE A 14 10.53 -9.94 3.44
C ILE A 14 9.35 -10.85 3.78
N VAL A 15 8.21 -10.68 3.12
CA VAL A 15 7.02 -11.52 3.35
C VAL A 15 7.29 -12.99 3.03
N ASN A 16 8.04 -13.26 1.96
CA ASN A 16 8.43 -14.62 1.59
C ASN A 16 9.33 -15.24 2.67
N GLU A 17 10.34 -14.51 3.14
CA GLU A 17 11.25 -14.99 4.20
C GLU A 17 10.54 -15.22 5.53
N LEU A 18 9.66 -14.30 5.94
CA LEU A 18 8.84 -14.46 7.15
C LEU A 18 7.92 -15.68 7.06
N THR A 19 7.31 -15.89 5.89
CA THR A 19 6.45 -17.06 5.64
C THR A 19 7.28 -18.34 5.66
N HIS A 20 8.49 -18.32 5.11
CA HIS A 20 9.41 -19.47 5.14
C HIS A 20 9.83 -19.81 6.57
N GLY A 21 10.29 -18.81 7.34
CA GLY A 21 10.67 -18.95 8.75
C GLY A 21 9.51 -19.48 9.61
N TYR A 22 8.30 -18.98 9.40
CA TYR A 22 7.10 -19.50 10.07
C TYR A 22 6.85 -20.99 9.78
N ARG A 23 7.01 -21.42 8.53
CA ARG A 23 6.83 -22.85 8.16
C ARG A 23 7.89 -23.73 8.82
N LEU A 24 9.14 -23.27 8.88
CA LEU A 24 10.22 -23.98 9.57
C LEU A 24 9.93 -24.12 11.07
N LEU A 25 9.60 -23.01 11.74
CA LEU A 25 9.23 -23.00 13.17
C LEU A 25 8.04 -23.91 13.45
N SER A 26 7.00 -23.85 12.61
CA SER A 26 5.82 -24.70 12.73
C SER A 26 6.16 -26.18 12.55
N LYS A 27 7.08 -26.53 11.65
CA LYS A 27 7.56 -27.89 11.45
C LYS A 27 8.33 -28.39 12.67
N MET A 28 9.30 -27.61 13.15
CA MET A 28 10.10 -27.96 14.34
C MET A 28 9.24 -28.13 15.59
N ALA A 29 8.25 -27.26 15.80
CA ALA A 29 7.34 -27.37 16.94
C ALA A 29 6.52 -28.67 16.91
N ARG A 30 6.11 -29.13 15.72
CA ARG A 30 5.41 -30.42 15.54
C ARG A 30 6.33 -31.62 15.75
N GLU A 31 7.58 -31.56 15.26
CA GLU A 31 8.54 -32.67 15.33
C GLU A 31 9.14 -32.86 16.74
N HIS A 32 9.35 -31.76 17.48
CA HIS A 32 10.02 -31.80 18.78
C HIS A 32 9.07 -31.65 19.99
N GLY A 33 7.80 -31.34 19.77
CA GLY A 33 6.77 -31.27 20.83
C GLY A 33 7.19 -30.38 22.01
N GLN A 34 7.15 -30.92 23.23
CA GLN A 34 7.49 -30.19 24.47
C GLN A 34 8.98 -29.77 24.58
N ARG A 35 9.87 -30.29 23.72
CA ARG A 35 11.28 -29.86 23.70
C ARG A 35 11.51 -28.59 22.87
N ALA A 36 10.53 -28.15 22.10
CA ALA A 36 10.62 -26.90 21.37
C ALA A 36 10.46 -25.71 22.34
N ALA A 37 11.29 -24.67 22.19
CA ALA A 37 11.21 -23.45 23.00
C ALA A 37 9.98 -22.58 22.67
N ILE A 38 9.18 -22.94 21.65
CA ILE A 38 8.00 -22.21 21.20
C ILE A 38 6.75 -23.06 21.36
N SER A 39 5.71 -22.51 22.00
CA SER A 39 4.46 -23.24 22.22
C SER A 39 3.60 -23.30 20.95
N ALA A 40 2.68 -24.27 20.88
CA ALA A 40 1.69 -24.34 19.80
C ALA A 40 0.82 -23.07 19.71
N ASN A 41 0.53 -22.43 20.85
CA ASN A 41 -0.21 -21.18 20.90
C ASN A 41 0.57 -20.02 20.27
N ASP A 42 1.88 -19.94 20.53
CA ASP A 42 2.75 -18.91 19.94
C ASP A 42 2.87 -19.07 18.42
N ILE A 43 2.97 -20.31 17.93
CA ILE A 43 2.93 -20.61 16.49
C ILE A 43 1.61 -20.13 15.88
N ASN A 44 0.47 -20.45 16.49
CA ASN A 44 -0.84 -20.01 15.99
C ASN A 44 -0.98 -18.49 15.97
N LEU A 45 -0.54 -17.81 17.04
CA LEU A 45 -0.55 -16.36 17.13
C LEU A 45 0.34 -15.72 16.06
N LEU A 46 1.55 -16.25 15.84
CA LEU A 46 2.44 -15.78 14.78
C LEU A 46 1.81 -15.96 13.40
N GLY A 47 1.18 -17.11 13.13
CA GLY A 47 0.47 -17.39 11.89
C GLY A 47 -0.65 -16.37 11.63
N ARG A 48 -1.45 -16.06 12.66
CA ARG A 48 -2.50 -15.03 12.57
C ARG A 48 -1.93 -13.63 12.33
N LYS A 49 -0.82 -13.27 12.98
CA LYS A 49 -0.15 -11.98 12.76
C LYS A 49 0.34 -11.83 11.32
N LEU A 50 1.03 -12.84 10.79
CA LEU A 50 1.50 -12.84 9.40
C LEU A 50 0.33 -12.76 8.42
N TYR A 51 -0.73 -13.53 8.67
CA TYR A 51 -1.92 -13.51 7.82
C TYR A 51 -2.62 -12.14 7.88
N ALA A 52 -2.87 -11.57 9.07
CA ALA A 52 -3.51 -10.27 9.22
C ALA A 52 -2.71 -9.16 8.52
N ALA A 53 -1.39 -9.14 8.69
CA ALA A 53 -0.50 -8.15 8.08
C ALA A 53 -0.49 -8.27 6.54
N PHE A 54 -0.35 -9.49 6.01
CA PHE A 54 -0.03 -9.68 4.58
C PHE A 54 -1.17 -10.21 3.71
N GLN A 55 -2.31 -10.62 4.30
CA GLN A 55 -3.47 -11.07 3.52
C GLN A 55 -3.93 -9.96 2.56
N ARG A 56 -4.21 -10.34 1.33
CA ARG A 56 -4.93 -9.52 0.36
C ARG A 56 -6.41 -9.86 0.45
N LYS A 57 -7.25 -8.84 0.59
CA LYS A 57 -8.71 -8.93 0.59
C LYS A 57 -9.28 -7.74 -0.18
N ALA A 58 -10.43 -7.92 -0.81
CA ALA A 58 -11.15 -6.82 -1.45
C ALA A 58 -11.41 -5.72 -0.41
N GLY A 59 -11.22 -4.45 -0.80
CA GLY A 59 -11.39 -3.30 0.08
C GLY A 59 -10.28 -3.08 1.13
N LYS A 60 -9.34 -4.01 1.31
CA LYS A 60 -8.19 -3.80 2.21
C LYS A 60 -7.14 -2.95 1.50
N ILE A 61 -6.78 -1.82 2.09
CA ILE A 61 -5.66 -0.99 1.63
C ILE A 61 -4.34 -1.68 1.99
N GLU A 62 -3.55 -2.00 0.97
CA GLU A 62 -2.26 -2.65 1.15
C GLU A 62 -1.20 -1.63 1.59
N GLN A 63 -0.65 -1.81 2.78
CA GLN A 63 0.49 -1.06 3.26
C GLN A 63 1.78 -1.66 2.71
N ILE A 64 2.38 -0.98 1.73
CA ILE A 64 3.67 -1.34 1.13
C ILE A 64 4.85 -0.88 1.98
N ASN A 65 4.72 0.22 2.73
CA ASN A 65 5.78 0.75 3.59
C ASN A 65 5.41 0.68 5.07
N PRO A 66 5.49 -0.50 5.72
CA PRO A 66 5.32 -0.64 7.17
C PRO A 66 6.55 -0.15 7.97
N GLY A 67 7.27 0.88 7.48
CA GLY A 67 8.54 1.35 8.04
C GLY A 67 9.79 0.76 7.39
N LEU A 68 9.70 0.25 6.16
CA LEU A 68 10.84 -0.29 5.40
C LEU A 68 11.73 0.83 4.84
N ALA A 69 11.11 1.93 4.40
CA ALA A 69 11.78 3.11 3.91
C ALA A 69 11.44 4.32 4.80
N PRO A 70 12.40 5.22 5.05
CA PRO A 70 12.18 6.39 5.90
C PRO A 70 11.17 7.37 5.31
N SER A 71 11.07 7.44 3.98
CA SER A 71 10.06 8.24 3.28
C SER A 71 9.84 7.71 1.88
N LEU A 72 8.57 7.75 1.44
CA LEU A 72 8.12 7.55 0.06
C LEU A 72 7.43 8.79 -0.49
N ALA A 73 7.55 9.94 0.19
CA ALA A 73 6.91 11.17 -0.22
C ALA A 73 7.33 11.52 -1.64
N GLU A 74 6.37 11.84 -2.49
CA GLU A 74 6.60 12.25 -3.88
C GLU A 74 6.39 13.75 -4.01
N GLU A 75 7.22 14.38 -4.85
CA GLU A 75 7.11 15.82 -5.12
C GLU A 75 5.94 16.12 -6.04
N ASN A 76 5.74 15.28 -7.06
CA ASN A 76 4.62 15.38 -7.98
C ASN A 76 3.98 14.00 -8.22
N LEU A 77 2.66 13.95 -8.08
CA LEU A 77 1.84 12.80 -8.43
C LEU A 77 0.79 13.20 -9.45
N ALA A 78 0.65 12.38 -10.50
CA ALA A 78 -0.40 12.55 -11.50
C ALA A 78 -1.41 11.39 -11.45
N PHE A 79 -2.69 11.75 -11.35
CA PHE A 79 -3.82 10.84 -11.31
C PHE A 79 -4.53 10.90 -12.65
N HIS A 80 -4.42 9.84 -13.44
CA HIS A 80 -4.99 9.79 -14.77
C HIS A 80 -6.10 8.76 -14.83
N HIS A 81 -7.28 9.18 -15.29
CA HIS A 81 -8.36 8.26 -15.61
C HIS A 81 -8.02 7.49 -16.89
N GLN A 82 -8.28 6.18 -16.91
CA GLN A 82 -7.89 5.30 -18.01
C GLN A 82 -8.64 5.57 -19.31
N SER A 83 -9.82 6.20 -19.25
CA SER A 83 -10.58 6.55 -20.46
C SER A 83 -9.87 7.56 -21.37
N GLU A 84 -8.82 8.22 -20.90
CA GLU A 84 -7.92 9.07 -21.71
C GLU A 84 -6.96 8.26 -22.61
N GLN A 85 -6.76 6.97 -22.33
CA GLN A 85 -5.83 6.10 -23.07
C GLN A 85 -6.51 5.25 -24.15
N GLY A 86 -7.84 5.35 -24.29
CA GLY A 86 -8.61 4.61 -25.28
C GLY A 86 -10.03 4.28 -24.81
N ALA A 87 -10.91 3.98 -25.78
CA ALA A 87 -12.31 3.66 -25.50
C ALA A 87 -12.43 2.34 -24.70
N GLY A 88 -13.19 2.37 -23.61
CA GLY A 88 -13.58 1.19 -22.82
C GLY A 88 -12.68 0.85 -21.63
N ALA A 89 -11.58 1.57 -21.40
CA ALA A 89 -10.76 1.41 -20.21
C ALA A 89 -11.30 2.26 -19.04
N ASP A 90 -11.48 1.62 -17.88
CA ASP A 90 -12.03 2.25 -16.68
C ASP A 90 -11.06 2.15 -15.50
N GLY A 91 -11.16 3.10 -14.57
CA GLY A 91 -10.32 3.23 -13.39
C GLY A 91 -9.17 4.24 -13.54
N TRP A 92 -8.24 4.18 -12.61
CA TRP A 92 -7.24 5.21 -12.34
C TRP A 92 -5.81 4.67 -12.37
N LEU A 93 -4.91 5.47 -12.92
CA LEU A 93 -3.47 5.26 -12.94
C LEU A 93 -2.78 6.35 -12.14
N LEU A 94 -1.78 5.95 -11.35
CA LEU A 94 -0.92 6.85 -10.61
C LEU A 94 0.46 6.89 -11.25
N TYR A 95 0.96 8.09 -11.51
CA TYR A 95 2.29 8.34 -12.04
C TYR A 95 3.10 9.24 -11.11
N ARG A 96 4.42 9.03 -11.12
CA ARG A 96 5.41 9.93 -10.50
C ARG A 96 5.87 10.97 -11.53
N ASP A 97 5.98 12.23 -11.12
CA ASP A 97 6.64 13.29 -11.89
C ASP A 97 6.19 13.33 -13.36
N LEU A 98 4.89 13.33 -13.58
CA LEU A 98 4.24 13.45 -14.88
C LEU A 98 3.52 14.80 -14.93
N GLU A 99 4.09 15.73 -15.69
CA GLU A 99 3.54 17.08 -15.88
C GLU A 99 2.88 17.21 -17.25
N ASP A 100 3.59 16.80 -18.32
CA ASP A 100 3.03 16.69 -19.66
C ASP A 100 2.37 15.31 -19.84
N PRO A 101 1.04 15.23 -20.05
CA PRO A 101 0.35 13.96 -20.26
C PRO A 101 0.82 13.19 -21.49
N ALA A 102 1.42 13.84 -22.49
CA ALA A 102 1.97 13.16 -23.65
C ALA A 102 3.08 12.15 -23.27
N ASP A 103 3.77 12.40 -22.15
CA ASP A 103 4.82 11.53 -21.63
C ASP A 103 4.28 10.29 -20.89
N ALA A 104 2.96 10.20 -20.65
CA ALA A 104 2.36 9.13 -19.85
C ALA A 104 2.70 7.73 -20.37
N PHE A 105 2.87 7.58 -21.69
CA PHE A 105 3.24 6.31 -22.34
C PHE A 105 4.62 5.80 -21.89
N TRP A 106 5.55 6.71 -21.60
CA TRP A 106 6.93 6.39 -21.22
C TRP A 106 7.14 6.34 -19.70
N LYS A 107 6.16 6.79 -18.91
CA LYS A 107 6.26 6.82 -17.45
C LYS A 107 5.75 5.50 -16.86
N PRO A 108 6.48 4.91 -15.89
CA PRO A 108 5.99 3.75 -15.18
C PRO A 108 4.77 4.12 -14.33
N VAL A 109 3.75 3.26 -14.36
CA VAL A 109 2.59 3.37 -13.49
C VAL A 109 2.98 2.84 -12.11
N ILE A 110 2.87 3.68 -11.08
CA ILE A 110 3.10 3.28 -9.68
C ILE A 110 2.02 2.28 -9.23
N ARG A 111 0.75 2.64 -9.51
CA ARG A 111 -0.42 1.85 -9.10
C ARG A 111 -1.60 2.06 -10.04
N ARG A 112 -2.38 0.99 -10.21
CA ARG A 112 -3.72 1.01 -10.81
C ARG A 112 -4.77 0.77 -9.74
N SER A 113 -5.91 1.43 -9.83
CA SER A 113 -7.10 1.15 -9.01
C SER A 113 -8.36 1.38 -9.82
N GLY A 114 -9.44 0.66 -9.53
CA GLY A 114 -10.76 0.95 -10.13
C GLY A 114 -11.39 2.23 -9.58
N ASN A 115 -10.88 2.79 -8.48
CA ASN A 115 -11.51 3.90 -7.76
C ASN A 115 -10.47 4.94 -7.34
N LEU A 116 -10.75 6.22 -7.62
CA LEU A 116 -9.91 7.35 -7.22
C LEU A 116 -9.74 7.43 -5.71
N ALA A 117 -10.81 7.22 -4.94
CA ALA A 117 -10.76 7.31 -3.48
C ALA A 117 -9.86 6.22 -2.88
N GLU A 118 -9.94 4.99 -3.38
CA GLU A 118 -9.04 3.90 -2.96
C GLU A 118 -7.57 4.26 -3.28
N LEU A 119 -7.31 4.83 -4.47
CA LEU A 119 -5.99 5.26 -4.87
C LEU A 119 -5.44 6.37 -3.96
N MET A 120 -6.26 7.36 -3.63
CA MET A 120 -5.93 8.45 -2.70
C MET A 120 -5.61 7.93 -1.30
N VAL A 121 -6.46 7.06 -0.74
CA VAL A 121 -6.23 6.43 0.57
C VAL A 121 -4.95 5.62 0.54
N TRP A 122 -4.70 4.86 -0.52
CA TRP A 122 -3.47 4.06 -0.65
C TRP A 122 -2.22 4.95 -0.69
N CYS A 123 -2.23 6.06 -1.43
CA CYS A 123 -1.11 7.00 -1.46
C CYS A 123 -0.86 7.63 -0.08
N TYR A 124 -1.93 8.02 0.63
CA TYR A 124 -1.86 8.59 1.97
C TYR A 124 -1.27 7.58 2.98
N CYS A 125 -1.84 6.38 3.06
CA CYS A 125 -1.40 5.32 3.98
C CYS A 125 0.00 4.77 3.70
N ASN A 126 0.57 5.05 2.52
CA ASN A 126 1.93 4.66 2.18
C ASN A 126 2.91 5.83 2.19
N GLY A 127 2.45 7.03 2.57
CA GLY A 127 3.28 8.23 2.71
C GLY A 127 3.76 8.82 1.40
N LEU A 128 3.08 8.54 0.28
CA LEU A 128 3.38 9.18 -1.01
C LEU A 128 2.85 10.62 -1.05
N LEU A 129 1.71 10.87 -0.41
CA LEU A 129 1.09 12.18 -0.33
C LEU A 129 1.56 12.95 0.89
N THR A 130 1.92 14.21 0.66
CA THR A 130 2.17 15.22 1.69
C THR A 130 1.43 16.51 1.31
N ARG A 131 1.28 17.45 2.24
CA ARG A 131 0.69 18.77 1.91
C ARG A 131 1.46 19.49 0.80
N SER A 132 2.78 19.28 0.71
CA SER A 132 3.65 19.83 -0.33
C SER A 132 3.62 19.09 -1.66
N THR A 133 3.05 17.89 -1.74
CA THR A 133 3.00 17.12 -2.99
C THR A 133 2.16 17.88 -4.02
N ARG A 134 2.73 18.15 -5.19
CA ARG A 134 2.01 18.69 -6.35
C ARG A 134 1.11 17.60 -6.93
N LEU A 135 -0.10 17.99 -7.31
CA LEU A 135 -1.12 17.06 -7.81
C LEU A 135 -1.50 17.47 -9.23
N ASN A 136 -1.45 16.51 -10.13
CA ASN A 136 -1.96 16.62 -11.49
C ASN A 136 -3.13 15.66 -11.67
N VAL A 137 -4.17 16.09 -12.38
CA VAL A 137 -5.36 15.27 -12.62
C VAL A 137 -5.70 15.30 -14.10
N ARG A 138 -5.89 14.12 -14.67
CA ARG A 138 -6.55 13.91 -15.96
C ARG A 138 -7.81 13.13 -15.68
N SER A 139 -8.94 13.84 -15.68
CA SER A 139 -10.20 13.30 -15.19
C SER A 139 -10.87 12.32 -16.15
N GLY A 140 -10.53 12.35 -17.45
CA GLY A 140 -11.22 11.55 -18.45
C GLY A 140 -12.71 11.84 -18.44
N THR A 141 -13.47 10.75 -18.31
CA THR A 141 -14.93 10.77 -18.21
C THR A 141 -15.45 11.06 -16.80
N SER A 142 -14.57 11.19 -15.81
CA SER A 142 -14.94 11.58 -14.44
C SER A 142 -14.93 13.11 -14.27
N ILE A 143 -15.46 13.58 -13.14
CA ILE A 143 -15.46 14.99 -12.75
C ILE A 143 -14.26 15.39 -11.88
N ALA A 144 -13.31 14.47 -11.66
CA ALA A 144 -12.22 14.66 -10.72
C ALA A 144 -11.40 15.93 -11.00
N SER A 145 -11.11 16.72 -9.97
CA SER A 145 -10.26 17.90 -10.08
C SER A 145 -9.15 17.92 -9.04
N VAL A 146 -8.13 18.76 -9.26
CA VAL A 146 -7.08 18.97 -8.26
C VAL A 146 -7.66 19.48 -6.93
N SER A 147 -8.70 20.32 -6.96
CA SER A 147 -9.40 20.78 -5.74
C SER A 147 -10.00 19.62 -4.97
N GLU A 148 -10.72 18.72 -5.67
CA GLU A 148 -11.33 17.55 -5.05
C GLU A 148 -10.29 16.61 -4.43
N LEU A 149 -9.15 16.37 -5.10
CA LEU A 149 -8.07 15.57 -4.51
C LEU A 149 -7.47 16.23 -3.27
N ARG A 150 -7.37 17.57 -3.22
CA ARG A 150 -6.91 18.31 -2.04
C ARG A 150 -7.90 18.17 -0.89
N GLU A 151 -9.18 18.35 -1.16
CA GLU A 151 -10.26 18.15 -0.17
C GLU A 151 -10.27 16.71 0.37
N MET A 152 -10.09 15.72 -0.51
CA MET A 152 -9.94 14.32 -0.09
C MET A 152 -8.71 14.13 0.81
N LEU A 153 -7.57 14.72 0.48
CA LEU A 153 -6.36 14.63 1.31
C LEU A 153 -6.57 15.28 2.68
N ASP A 154 -7.22 16.43 2.73
CA ASP A 154 -7.52 17.13 3.98
C ASP A 154 -8.47 16.29 4.84
N ALA A 155 -9.54 15.75 4.26
CA ALA A 155 -10.45 14.82 4.94
C ALA A 155 -9.70 13.58 5.46
N LEU A 156 -8.88 12.93 4.64
CA LEU A 156 -8.08 11.77 5.06
C LEU A 156 -7.17 12.12 6.25
N SER A 157 -6.52 13.28 6.22
CA SER A 157 -5.65 13.73 7.30
C SER A 157 -6.39 14.07 8.60
N ALA A 158 -7.66 14.47 8.50
CA ALA A 158 -8.51 14.77 9.65
C ALA A 158 -9.11 13.52 10.28
N PHE A 159 -9.51 12.53 9.47
CA PHE A 159 -10.20 11.33 9.95
C PHE A 159 -9.27 10.15 10.26
N LEU A 160 -8.15 10.02 9.55
CA LEU A 160 -7.26 8.87 9.66
C LEU A 160 -5.93 9.28 10.32
N PRO A 161 -5.73 9.02 11.62
CA PRO A 161 -4.43 9.24 12.24
C PRO A 161 -3.42 8.27 11.62
N PHE A 162 -2.43 8.81 10.92
CA PHE A 162 -1.35 8.03 10.32
C PHE A 162 0.02 8.52 10.82
N PRO A 163 0.94 7.61 11.21
CA PRO A 163 0.84 6.14 11.14
C PRO A 163 -0.13 5.56 12.17
N ILE A 164 -0.88 4.51 11.76
CA ILE A 164 -1.79 3.78 12.65
C ILE A 164 -0.94 2.94 13.62
N ALA A 165 -1.22 3.05 14.91
CA ALA A 165 -0.55 2.27 15.94
C ALA A 165 -0.81 0.75 15.74
N PRO A 166 0.19 -0.12 15.97
CA PRO A 166 -0.01 -1.56 15.90
C PRO A 166 -1.04 -2.02 16.94
N ALA A 167 -1.84 -3.02 16.58
CA ALA A 167 -2.82 -3.62 17.50
C ALA A 167 -2.12 -4.29 18.70
N GLU A 168 -2.73 -4.15 19.88
CA GLU A 168 -2.27 -4.82 21.10
C GLU A 168 -2.40 -6.35 21.01
N ARG A 169 -1.71 -7.08 21.89
CA ARG A 169 -1.63 -8.54 21.82
C ARG A 169 -3.00 -9.18 22.04
N GLU A 170 -3.80 -8.61 22.94
CA GLU A 170 -5.14 -9.06 23.31
C GLU A 170 -6.14 -8.97 22.16
N ALA A 171 -5.98 -7.99 21.26
CA ALA A 171 -6.83 -7.85 20.07
C ALA A 171 -6.54 -8.92 18.99
N LEU A 172 -5.45 -9.67 19.15
CA LEU A 172 -4.96 -10.67 18.19
C LEU A 172 -5.06 -12.12 18.71
N SER A 173 -5.42 -12.31 19.99
CA SER A 173 -5.59 -13.62 20.65
C SER A 173 -6.95 -14.26 20.36
#